data_AF-A0A938LZF4-F1
#
_entry.id   AF-A0A938LZF4-F1
#
_cell.length_a   1.000
_cell.length_b   1.000
_cell.length_c   1.000
_cell.angle_alpha   90.00
_cell.angle_beta   90.00
_cell.angle_gamma   90.00
#
_symmetry.space_group_name_H-M   'P 1'
#
loop_
_entity.id
_entity.type
_entity.pdbx_description
1 polymer ?
#
loop_
_entity_poly.entity_id
_entity_poly.type
_entity_poly.pdbx_seq_one_letter_code
_entity_poly.pdbx_strand_id
1 'polypeptide(L)'
;MTSTILKAHMTKTLSELAAHVGGEVIGDGGLVIHGVRPIGDATEGYITFVSNERYVRKLRTTQASAVIVPPQHKDIGKPVIVTPNPYLAFARILRLFAAEPEPRSTGVHPSAVVSPSAKLGQDVRLYPFAFVGDHAVVGDRVTLHPGAYVGHGCQIGDDTVVHANAVIYDGCQVGKRCVIHANASIGNSGLGYAPDPAAGAGRFWYPIPQMGIAVLEDDVAIGPGCSVNRGALGNTIIRRGAKIGGHVVVAHNVEIGEDTIIVDQTGIAGTAKIGKRVTLAGQVAIAGHIEIGDRVTVGGQSGVHQNLPPGGTWLGTPAVPIDQTRKVWAILPRLPELRDTIRSLERKVADLEAKLAALSARNDPSK
;
A
#
# COMPACT_ATOMS: atom_id res chain seq x y z
N MET A 1 18.69 36.24 17.40
CA MET A 1 18.41 35.28 18.50
C MET A 1 17.15 35.75 19.19
N THR A 2 16.03 35.14 18.86
CA THR A 2 14.79 35.32 19.62
C THR A 2 14.15 33.95 19.67
N SER A 3 14.28 33.36 20.85
CA SER A 3 13.60 32.16 21.30
C SER A 3 12.12 32.26 20.96
N THR A 4 11.63 31.34 20.12
CA THR A 4 10.19 31.12 19.95
C THR A 4 9.85 29.77 20.58
N ILE A 5 9.55 29.87 21.89
CA ILE A 5 8.52 29.14 22.63
C ILE A 5 8.61 27.61 22.57
N LEU A 6 8.96 27.04 23.72
CA LEU A 6 8.91 25.61 24.02
C LEU A 6 7.62 24.97 23.49
N LYS A 7 7.76 23.99 22.59
CA LYS A 7 6.77 22.93 22.42
C LYS A 7 6.50 22.34 23.80
N ALA A 8 5.26 22.41 24.29
CA ALA A 8 4.82 21.51 25.34
C ALA A 8 5.01 20.10 24.78
N HIS A 9 6.11 19.44 25.14
CA HIS A 9 6.31 18.05 24.78
C HIS A 9 5.26 17.29 25.57
N MET A 10 4.22 16.80 24.89
CA MET A 10 3.29 15.86 25.50
C MET A 10 4.13 14.73 26.10
N THR A 11 4.12 14.64 27.42
CA THR A 11 4.79 13.56 28.16
C THR A 11 3.73 12.63 28.70
N LYS A 12 4.10 11.36 28.82
CA LYS A 12 3.23 10.31 29.35
C LYS A 12 3.99 9.42 30.29
N THR A 13 3.35 9.01 31.38
CA THR A 13 3.91 7.97 32.24
C THR A 13 3.85 6.62 31.53
N LEU A 14 4.74 5.70 31.90
CA LEU A 14 4.75 4.35 31.34
C LEU A 14 3.40 3.63 31.57
N SER A 15 2.76 3.84 32.72
CA SER A 15 1.43 3.32 33.03
C SER A 15 0.33 3.89 32.13
N GLU A 16 0.35 5.19 31.80
CA GLU A 16 -0.59 5.77 30.83
C GLU A 16 -0.42 5.15 29.44
N LEU A 17 0.83 4.96 29.00
CA LEU A 17 1.13 4.34 27.72
C LEU A 17 0.67 2.88 27.68
N ALA A 18 0.89 2.14 28.76
CA ALA A 18 0.46 0.75 28.89
C ALA A 18 -1.07 0.63 28.86
N ALA A 19 -1.79 1.49 29.59
CA ALA A 19 -3.25 1.54 29.56
C ALA A 19 -3.79 1.83 28.16
N HIS A 20 -3.17 2.78 27.43
CA HIS A 20 -3.54 3.13 26.05
C HIS A 20 -3.42 1.95 25.06
N VAL A 21 -2.45 1.05 25.29
CA VAL A 21 -2.22 -0.09 24.38
C VAL A 21 -2.76 -1.42 24.91
N GLY A 22 -3.33 -1.45 26.12
CA GLY A 22 -3.75 -2.67 26.81
C GLY A 22 -2.58 -3.59 27.16
N GLY A 23 -1.43 -3.01 27.53
CA GLY A 23 -0.23 -3.73 27.96
C GLY A 23 -0.06 -3.73 29.49
N GLU A 24 0.78 -4.64 29.97
CA GLU A 24 1.15 -4.75 31.39
C GLU A 24 2.50 -4.04 31.63
N VAL A 25 2.60 -3.26 32.72
CA VAL A 25 3.87 -2.62 33.11
C VAL A 25 4.64 -3.54 34.04
N ILE A 26 5.93 -3.74 33.76
CA ILE A 26 6.90 -4.30 34.71
C ILE A 26 8.00 -3.26 34.94
N GLY A 27 8.32 -2.96 36.20
CA GLY A 27 9.24 -1.90 36.60
C GLY A 27 8.50 -0.64 37.09
N ASP A 28 9.13 0.52 36.99
CA ASP A 28 8.55 1.79 37.44
C ASP A 28 7.51 2.31 36.42
N GLY A 29 6.24 2.23 36.77
CA GLY A 29 5.12 2.77 35.97
C GLY A 29 5.02 4.29 35.96
N GLY A 30 5.62 4.97 36.94
CA GLY A 30 5.68 6.43 37.03
C GLY A 30 6.72 7.06 36.10
N LEU A 31 7.56 6.24 35.46
CA LEU A 31 8.59 6.68 34.53
C LEU A 31 7.99 7.55 33.42
N VAL A 32 8.52 8.78 33.29
CA VAL A 32 8.09 9.75 32.30
C VAL A 32 8.74 9.44 30.94
N ILE A 33 7.90 9.36 29.91
CA ILE A 33 8.30 9.12 28.52
C ILE A 33 7.97 10.36 27.69
N HIS A 34 8.97 10.86 26.97
CA HIS A 34 8.92 12.05 26.13
C HIS A 34 8.62 11.75 24.65
N GLY A 35 8.69 10.48 24.26
CA GLY A 35 8.37 10.06 22.90
C GLY A 35 8.90 8.68 22.58
N VAL A 36 8.88 8.36 21.29
CA VAL A 36 9.25 7.06 20.75
C VAL A 36 10.47 7.16 19.85
N ARG A 37 11.41 6.22 19.94
CA ARG A 37 12.59 6.14 19.07
C ARG A 37 12.94 4.71 18.66
N PRO A 38 13.65 4.48 17.54
CA PRO A 38 14.19 3.18 17.18
C PRO A 38 15.16 2.64 18.23
N ILE A 39 15.24 1.32 18.42
CA ILE A 39 16.03 0.70 19.49
C ILE A 39 17.53 1.07 19.50
N GLY A 40 18.08 1.42 18.33
CA GLY A 40 19.48 1.85 18.18
C GLY A 40 19.74 3.30 18.59
N ASP A 41 18.73 4.17 18.51
CA ASP A 41 18.84 5.63 18.72
C ASP A 41 18.07 6.10 19.97
N ALA A 42 17.30 5.19 20.57
CA ALA A 42 16.54 5.44 21.77
C ALA A 42 17.49 5.67 22.95
N THR A 43 17.31 6.83 23.57
CA THR A 43 18.07 7.33 24.72
C THR A 43 17.14 7.48 25.91
N GLU A 44 17.69 7.95 27.02
CA GLU A 44 16.91 8.22 28.23
C GLU A 44 15.73 9.17 27.94
N GLY A 45 14.59 8.88 28.57
CA GLY A 45 13.31 9.56 28.35
C GLY A 45 12.51 9.04 27.15
N TYR A 46 13.04 8.13 26.33
CA TYR A 46 12.33 7.57 25.17
C TYR A 46 11.98 6.08 25.34
N ILE A 47 10.84 5.69 24.79
CA ILE A 47 10.42 4.29 24.68
C ILE A 47 10.75 3.74 23.29
N THR A 48 11.14 2.47 23.22
CA THR A 48 11.32 1.70 21.96
C THR A 48 10.50 0.41 22.01
N PHE A 49 10.56 -0.41 20.97
CA PHE A 49 9.94 -1.73 20.95
C PHE A 49 10.85 -2.79 20.34
N VAL A 50 10.53 -4.05 20.60
CA VAL A 50 11.04 -5.21 19.85
C VAL A 50 9.89 -6.14 19.52
N SER A 51 9.72 -6.43 18.23
CA SER A 51 8.77 -7.45 17.73
C SER A 51 9.44 -8.55 16.91
N ASN A 52 10.69 -8.37 16.49
CA ASN A 52 11.42 -9.31 15.65
C ASN A 52 12.62 -9.88 16.41
N GLU A 53 12.74 -11.21 16.42
CA GLU A 53 13.80 -11.94 17.12
C GLU A 53 15.22 -11.47 16.77
N ARG A 54 15.43 -11.01 15.52
CA ARG A 54 16.74 -10.49 15.07
C ARG A 54 17.22 -9.29 15.91
N TYR A 55 16.30 -8.53 16.49
CA TYR A 55 16.62 -7.34 17.28
C TYR A 55 16.63 -7.57 18.80
N VAL A 56 16.29 -8.79 19.26
CA VAL A 56 16.28 -9.13 20.70
C VAL A 56 17.64 -8.91 21.34
N ARG A 57 18.75 -9.18 20.62
CA ARG A 57 20.11 -8.91 21.13
C ARG A 57 20.35 -7.44 21.47
N LYS A 58 19.65 -6.50 20.79
CA LYS A 58 19.76 -5.06 21.07
C LYS A 58 19.07 -4.64 22.36
N LEU A 59 18.21 -5.47 22.96
CA LEU A 59 17.62 -5.19 24.28
C LEU A 59 18.70 -5.02 25.35
N ARG A 60 19.84 -5.71 25.23
CA ARG A 60 20.96 -5.61 26.17
C ARG A 60 21.77 -4.33 26.03
N THR A 61 21.72 -3.66 24.88
CA THR A 61 22.58 -2.51 24.56
C THR A 61 21.82 -1.20 24.39
N THR A 62 20.48 -1.25 24.29
CA THR A 62 19.65 -0.06 24.10
C THR A 62 19.76 0.91 25.27
N GLN A 63 19.75 2.21 24.99
CA GLN A 63 19.73 3.27 26.00
C GLN A 63 18.32 3.82 26.26
N ALA A 64 17.28 3.18 25.72
CA ALA A 64 15.89 3.53 26.01
C ALA A 64 15.58 3.40 27.51
N SER A 65 14.71 4.27 28.01
CA SER A 65 14.19 4.19 29.39
C SER A 65 13.15 3.10 29.58
N ALA A 66 12.40 2.78 28.53
CA ALA A 66 11.46 1.65 28.54
C ALA A 66 11.40 0.93 27.20
N VAL A 67 10.93 -0.32 27.19
CA VAL A 67 10.76 -1.11 25.97
C VAL A 67 9.41 -1.81 25.93
N ILE A 68 8.75 -1.77 24.77
CA ILE A 68 7.57 -2.58 24.48
C ILE A 68 8.03 -3.95 23.96
N VAL A 69 7.64 -5.01 24.64
CA VAL A 69 8.17 -6.37 24.42
C VAL A 69 7.05 -7.42 24.41
N PRO A 70 7.27 -8.57 23.73
CA PRO A 70 6.37 -9.70 23.87
C PRO A 70 6.61 -10.39 25.24
N PRO A 71 5.66 -11.23 25.72
CA PRO A 71 5.77 -11.86 27.04
C PRO A 71 7.06 -12.64 27.30
N GLN A 72 7.72 -13.18 26.27
CA GLN A 72 8.97 -13.94 26.42
C GLN A 72 10.20 -13.06 26.73
N HIS A 73 10.10 -11.74 26.56
CA HIS A 73 11.19 -10.78 26.75
C HIS A 73 10.87 -9.73 27.81
N LYS A 74 10.06 -10.11 28.80
CA LYS A 74 9.64 -9.22 29.89
C LYS A 74 10.76 -8.89 30.88
N ASP A 75 11.72 -9.81 31.07
CA ASP A 75 12.78 -9.71 32.08
C ASP A 75 14.11 -9.21 31.46
N ILE A 76 14.20 -7.91 31.17
CA ILE A 76 15.38 -7.29 30.53
C ILE A 76 16.20 -6.36 31.45
N GLY A 77 15.82 -6.28 32.73
CA GLY A 77 16.46 -5.37 33.70
C GLY A 77 16.16 -3.88 33.48
N LYS A 78 15.11 -3.57 32.71
CA LYS A 78 14.60 -2.22 32.45
C LYS A 78 13.07 -2.22 32.54
N PRO A 79 12.43 -1.06 32.77
CA PRO A 79 10.97 -0.95 32.67
C PRO A 79 10.44 -1.37 31.29
N VAL A 80 9.33 -2.10 31.27
CA VAL A 80 8.73 -2.60 30.03
C VAL A 80 7.22 -2.47 30.00
N ILE A 81 6.68 -2.40 28.78
CA ILE A 81 5.26 -2.68 28.49
C ILE A 81 5.20 -4.05 27.80
N VAL A 82 4.57 -5.02 28.46
CA VAL A 82 4.40 -6.37 27.94
C VAL A 82 3.07 -6.45 27.18
N THR A 83 3.12 -6.95 25.95
CA THR A 83 1.92 -7.11 25.11
C THR A 83 2.11 -8.21 24.07
N PRO A 84 1.07 -8.97 23.69
CA PRO A 84 1.18 -9.96 22.62
C PRO A 84 1.49 -9.36 21.24
N ASN A 85 1.28 -8.06 21.04
CA ASN A 85 1.57 -7.39 19.76
C ASN A 85 2.36 -6.07 19.95
N PRO A 86 3.69 -6.17 20.18
CA PRO A 86 4.54 -4.99 20.42
C PRO A 86 4.54 -3.98 19.28
N TYR A 87 4.41 -4.45 18.02
CA TYR A 87 4.40 -3.58 16.85
C TYR A 87 3.12 -2.72 16.78
N LEU A 88 1.96 -3.31 17.07
CA LEU A 88 0.70 -2.57 17.16
C LEU A 88 0.71 -1.56 18.33
N ALA A 89 1.22 -1.98 19.50
CA ALA A 89 1.35 -1.09 20.65
C ALA A 89 2.28 0.09 20.34
N PHE A 90 3.43 -0.17 19.71
CA PHE A 90 4.32 0.87 19.20
C PHE A 90 3.61 1.84 18.26
N ALA A 91 2.85 1.34 17.27
CA ALA A 91 2.13 2.19 16.34
C ALA A 91 1.08 3.08 17.03
N ARG A 92 0.37 2.54 18.03
CA ARG A 92 -0.62 3.29 18.84
C ARG A 92 0.02 4.36 19.72
N ILE A 93 1.17 4.07 20.33
CA ILE A 93 1.92 5.03 21.14
C ILE A 93 2.56 6.10 20.25
N LEU A 94 3.12 5.72 19.10
CA LEU A 94 3.66 6.67 18.13
C LEU A 94 2.57 7.66 17.68
N ARG A 95 1.35 7.19 17.40
CA ARG A 95 0.20 8.05 17.08
C ARG A 95 -0.16 9.02 18.22
N LEU A 96 -0.04 8.60 19.48
CA LEU A 96 -0.30 9.45 20.64
C LEU A 96 0.71 10.60 20.74
N PHE A 97 1.99 10.33 20.46
CA PHE A 97 3.05 11.35 20.45
C PHE A 97 3.10 12.17 19.16
N ALA A 98 2.57 11.65 18.06
CA ALA A 98 2.43 12.36 16.78
C ALA A 98 1.30 13.39 16.78
N ALA A 99 0.97 13.98 17.95
CA ALA A 99 0.01 15.07 18.05
C ALA A 99 0.34 16.13 17.01
N GLU A 100 -0.63 16.44 16.15
CA GLU A 100 -0.45 17.45 15.12
C GLU A 100 0.01 18.77 15.77
N PRO A 101 0.90 19.54 15.13
CA PRO A 101 1.16 20.90 15.58
C PRO A 101 -0.18 21.60 15.76
N GLU A 102 -0.33 22.33 16.89
CA GLU A 102 -1.48 23.16 17.31
C GLU A 102 -2.61 23.24 16.28
N PRO A 103 -3.86 22.85 16.63
CA PRO A 103 -4.95 22.77 15.67
C PRO A 103 -5.03 24.05 14.86
N ARG A 104 -4.59 23.95 13.60
CA ARG A 104 -4.59 25.09 12.68
C ARG A 104 -6.03 25.58 12.57
N SER A 105 -6.20 26.90 12.61
CA SER A 105 -7.50 27.57 12.63
C SER A 105 -8.46 26.93 11.64
N THR A 106 -9.64 26.54 12.12
CA THR A 106 -10.75 26.11 11.26
C THR A 106 -11.23 27.30 10.43
N GLY A 107 -11.83 26.98 9.29
CA GLY A 107 -12.38 27.95 8.34
C GLY A 107 -11.79 27.83 6.94
N VAL A 108 -12.18 28.80 6.12
CA VAL A 108 -11.79 28.92 4.72
C VAL A 108 -10.74 30.01 4.59
N HIS A 109 -9.55 29.66 4.09
CA HIS A 109 -8.52 30.65 3.81
C HIS A 109 -9.01 31.65 2.75
N PRO A 110 -8.70 32.96 2.86
CA PRO A 110 -9.19 33.96 1.90
C PRO A 110 -8.81 33.73 0.43
N SER A 111 -7.76 32.96 0.17
CA SER A 111 -7.33 32.58 -1.19
C SER A 111 -7.81 31.19 -1.64
N ALA A 112 -8.61 30.49 -0.83
CA ALA A 112 -9.34 29.32 -1.29
C ALA A 112 -10.54 29.78 -2.13
N VAL A 113 -10.88 29.00 -3.15
CA VAL A 113 -12.01 29.28 -4.04
C VAL A 113 -13.09 28.24 -3.77
N VAL A 114 -14.22 28.70 -3.27
CA VAL A 114 -15.38 27.85 -2.97
C VAL A 114 -16.56 28.37 -3.77
N SER A 115 -17.18 27.50 -4.57
CA SER A 115 -18.42 27.85 -5.27
C SER A 115 -19.51 28.27 -4.27
N PRO A 116 -20.30 29.32 -4.56
CA PRO A 116 -21.47 29.69 -3.76
C PRO A 116 -22.51 28.56 -3.63
N SER A 117 -22.52 27.60 -4.55
CA SER A 117 -23.43 26.45 -4.54
C SER A 117 -22.90 25.24 -3.78
N ALA A 118 -21.62 25.26 -3.36
CA ALA A 118 -21.03 24.20 -2.56
C ALA A 118 -21.57 24.23 -1.13
N LYS A 119 -21.61 23.06 -0.49
CA LYS A 119 -22.02 22.90 0.90
C LYS A 119 -20.83 22.46 1.74
N LEU A 120 -20.51 23.21 2.78
CA LEU A 120 -19.43 22.91 3.71
C LEU A 120 -20.01 22.53 5.07
N GLY A 121 -19.45 21.50 5.69
CA GLY A 121 -19.74 21.08 7.06
C GLY A 121 -19.09 22.00 8.11
N GLN A 122 -19.17 21.57 9.36
CA GLN A 122 -18.59 22.26 10.51
C GLN A 122 -17.08 22.01 10.59
N ASP A 123 -16.33 22.99 11.10
CA ASP A 123 -14.89 22.87 11.39
C ASP A 123 -14.01 22.42 10.22
N VAL A 124 -14.42 22.71 8.98
CA VAL A 124 -13.61 22.48 7.78
C VAL A 124 -12.33 23.30 7.82
N ARG A 125 -11.28 22.82 7.16
CA ARG A 125 -9.99 23.52 7.01
C ARG A 125 -9.62 23.59 5.55
N LEU A 126 -9.88 24.73 4.91
CA LEU A 126 -9.51 24.97 3.52
C LEU A 126 -8.30 25.88 3.47
N TYR A 127 -7.18 25.34 3.00
CA TYR A 127 -5.90 26.04 2.90
C TYR A 127 -5.81 26.91 1.64
N PRO A 128 -4.77 27.76 1.51
CA PRO A 128 -4.57 28.59 0.33
C PRO A 128 -4.70 27.82 -0.99
N PHE A 129 -5.47 28.37 -1.93
CA PHE A 129 -5.63 27.79 -3.27
C PHE A 129 -6.33 26.43 -3.32
N ALA A 130 -6.94 25.96 -2.23
CA ALA A 130 -7.90 24.86 -2.32
C ALA A 130 -9.11 25.31 -3.17
N PHE A 131 -9.62 24.40 -4.01
CA PHE A 131 -10.78 24.64 -4.87
C PHE A 131 -11.92 23.66 -4.52
N VAL A 132 -13.14 24.20 -4.41
CA VAL A 132 -14.37 23.42 -4.24
C VAL A 132 -15.39 23.86 -5.29
N GLY A 133 -15.70 22.96 -6.22
CA GLY A 133 -16.57 23.20 -7.36
C GLY A 133 -18.06 23.26 -7.02
N ASP A 134 -18.87 23.57 -8.03
CA ASP A 134 -20.32 23.71 -7.90
C ASP A 134 -20.98 22.43 -7.38
N HIS A 135 -21.98 22.60 -6.50
CA HIS A 135 -22.77 21.52 -5.92
C HIS A 135 -21.96 20.45 -5.17
N ALA A 136 -20.66 20.66 -4.93
CA ALA A 136 -19.87 19.78 -4.11
C ALA A 136 -20.33 19.83 -2.65
N VAL A 137 -20.26 18.69 -1.96
CA VAL A 137 -20.58 18.55 -0.55
C VAL A 137 -19.34 18.11 0.19
N VAL A 138 -18.89 18.94 1.13
CA VAL A 138 -17.73 18.70 1.99
C VAL A 138 -18.24 18.51 3.42
N GLY A 139 -17.99 17.33 3.99
CA GLY A 139 -18.42 16.97 5.34
C GLY A 139 -17.69 17.70 6.46
N ASP A 140 -18.00 17.32 7.70
CA ASP A 140 -17.44 17.98 8.88
C ASP A 140 -15.96 17.65 9.06
N ARG A 141 -15.19 18.62 9.56
CA ARG A 141 -13.75 18.46 9.91
C ARG A 141 -12.87 18.02 8.74
N VAL A 142 -13.36 18.13 7.49
CA VAL A 142 -12.59 17.87 6.29
C VAL A 142 -11.46 18.89 6.16
N THR A 143 -10.29 18.41 5.78
CA THR A 143 -9.10 19.24 5.56
C THR A 143 -8.68 19.17 4.09
N LEU A 144 -8.72 20.31 3.40
CA LEU A 144 -8.23 20.47 2.03
C LEU A 144 -6.96 21.31 2.06
N HIS A 145 -5.81 20.67 1.85
CA HIS A 145 -4.49 21.30 1.83
C HIS A 145 -4.28 22.18 0.58
N PRO A 146 -3.18 22.96 0.52
CA PRO A 146 -2.97 23.90 -0.57
C PRO A 146 -3.04 23.26 -1.96
N GLY A 147 -3.80 23.88 -2.87
CA GLY A 147 -3.97 23.38 -4.25
C GLY A 147 -4.80 22.11 -4.38
N ALA A 148 -5.39 21.57 -3.30
CA ALA A 148 -6.34 20.47 -3.41
C ALA A 148 -7.56 20.88 -4.24
N TYR A 149 -7.95 20.04 -5.20
CA TYR A 149 -9.08 20.29 -6.10
C TYR A 149 -10.20 19.31 -5.83
N VAL A 150 -11.37 19.81 -5.46
CA VAL A 150 -12.62 19.04 -5.33
C VAL A 150 -13.57 19.49 -6.44
N GLY A 151 -13.79 18.62 -7.42
CA GLY A 151 -14.59 18.91 -8.61
C GLY A 151 -16.09 19.08 -8.34
N HIS A 152 -16.82 19.44 -9.40
CA HIS A 152 -18.25 19.70 -9.35
C HIS A 152 -19.03 18.45 -8.93
N GLY A 153 -20.03 18.62 -8.05
CA GLY A 153 -20.89 17.53 -7.58
C GLY A 153 -20.19 16.43 -6.78
N CYS A 154 -18.93 16.64 -6.36
CA CYS A 154 -18.22 15.69 -5.51
C CYS A 154 -18.86 15.58 -4.13
N GLN A 155 -18.73 14.42 -3.49
CA GLN A 155 -19.12 14.19 -2.10
C GLN A 155 -17.90 13.75 -1.30
N ILE A 156 -17.54 14.51 -0.27
CA ILE A 156 -16.40 14.22 0.62
C ILE A 156 -16.94 14.03 2.04
N GLY A 157 -16.75 12.84 2.61
CA GLY A 157 -17.21 12.50 3.95
C GLY A 157 -16.35 13.12 5.07
N ASP A 158 -16.93 13.13 6.27
CA ASP A 158 -16.35 13.74 7.47
C ASP A 158 -14.93 13.23 7.77
N ASP A 159 -14.11 14.07 8.39
CA ASP A 159 -12.76 13.74 8.87
C ASP A 159 -11.79 13.31 7.74
N THR A 160 -12.14 13.52 6.48
CA THR A 160 -11.28 13.23 5.33
C THR A 160 -10.22 14.31 5.14
N VAL A 161 -9.00 13.89 4.80
CA VAL A 161 -7.86 14.77 4.52
C VAL A 161 -7.44 14.61 3.07
N VAL A 162 -7.46 15.72 2.34
CA VAL A 162 -6.98 15.81 0.95
C VAL A 162 -5.72 16.66 0.96
N HIS A 163 -4.58 16.02 0.69
CA HIS A 163 -3.27 16.66 0.71
C HIS A 163 -3.02 17.53 -0.54
N ALA A 164 -1.90 18.27 -0.48
CA ALA A 164 -1.60 19.30 -1.45
C ALA A 164 -1.61 18.80 -2.90
N ASN A 165 -2.24 19.58 -3.79
CA ASN A 165 -2.36 19.30 -5.22
C ASN A 165 -3.01 17.94 -5.58
N ALA A 166 -3.69 17.28 -4.64
CA ALA A 166 -4.52 16.14 -4.98
C ALA A 166 -5.77 16.61 -5.73
N VAL A 167 -6.19 15.87 -6.75
CA VAL A 167 -7.31 16.21 -7.62
C VAL A 167 -8.39 15.14 -7.49
N ILE A 168 -9.60 15.56 -7.15
CA ILE A 168 -10.80 14.74 -7.14
C ILE A 168 -11.72 15.28 -8.23
N TYR A 169 -11.88 14.51 -9.31
CA TYR A 169 -12.66 14.93 -10.47
C TYR A 169 -14.16 14.87 -10.20
N ASP A 170 -14.92 15.59 -11.04
CA ASP A 170 -16.36 15.79 -10.92
C ASP A 170 -17.15 14.49 -10.68
N GLY A 171 -18.13 14.59 -9.79
CA GLY A 171 -19.08 13.54 -9.40
C GLY A 171 -18.49 12.44 -8.51
N CYS A 172 -17.19 12.43 -8.23
CA CYS A 172 -16.58 11.40 -7.40
C CYS A 172 -17.08 11.43 -5.96
N GLN A 173 -17.07 10.26 -5.33
CA GLN A 173 -17.53 10.07 -3.96
C GLN A 173 -16.39 9.55 -3.10
N VAL A 174 -16.13 10.23 -1.99
CA VAL A 174 -15.10 9.89 -1.01
C VAL A 174 -15.77 9.80 0.35
N GLY A 175 -15.61 8.65 1.00
CA GLY A 175 -16.16 8.37 2.33
C GLY A 175 -15.51 9.18 3.45
N LYS A 176 -15.75 8.74 4.68
CA LYS A 176 -15.26 9.38 5.89
C LYS A 176 -13.86 8.90 6.26
N ARG A 177 -13.07 9.73 6.94
CA ARG A 177 -11.73 9.40 7.47
C ARG A 177 -10.77 8.90 6.38
N CYS A 178 -10.97 9.35 5.15
CA CYS A 178 -10.08 9.03 4.06
C CYS A 178 -8.83 9.92 4.09
N VAL A 179 -7.72 9.41 3.58
CA VAL A 179 -6.49 10.19 3.39
C VAL A 179 -6.07 10.07 1.94
N ILE A 180 -6.08 11.20 1.23
CA ILE A 180 -5.65 11.27 -0.18
C ILE A 180 -4.37 12.09 -0.21
N HIS A 181 -3.24 11.43 -0.45
CA HIS A 181 -1.92 12.06 -0.42
C HIS A 181 -1.64 12.96 -1.63
N ALA A 182 -0.57 13.75 -1.50
CA ALA A 182 -0.25 14.81 -2.43
C ALA A 182 -0.11 14.31 -3.87
N ASN A 183 -0.60 15.10 -4.82
CA ASN A 183 -0.58 14.81 -6.26
C ASN A 183 -1.32 13.52 -6.67
N ALA A 184 -2.14 12.93 -5.81
CA ALA A 184 -3.01 11.83 -6.22
C ALA A 184 -4.18 12.35 -7.06
N SER A 185 -4.60 11.57 -8.05
CA SER A 185 -5.71 11.87 -8.96
C SER A 185 -6.82 10.82 -8.81
N ILE A 186 -8.00 11.27 -8.43
CA ILE A 186 -9.19 10.45 -8.22
C ILE A 186 -10.23 10.79 -9.26
N GLY A 187 -10.60 9.82 -10.08
CA GLY A 187 -11.62 9.94 -11.10
C GLY A 187 -11.15 10.59 -12.40
N ASN A 188 -9.85 10.60 -12.71
CA ASN A 188 -9.42 10.96 -14.07
C ASN A 188 -9.90 9.91 -15.10
N SER A 189 -10.00 10.31 -16.36
CA SER A 189 -10.29 9.36 -17.45
C SER A 189 -9.18 8.32 -17.56
N GLY A 190 -9.57 7.05 -17.71
CA GLY A 190 -8.65 5.97 -18.06
C GLY A 190 -8.33 5.93 -19.55
N LEU A 191 -7.46 4.99 -19.93
CA LEU A 191 -7.07 4.78 -21.33
C LEU A 191 -8.18 4.04 -22.10
N GLY A 192 -9.09 4.78 -22.73
CA GLY A 192 -10.19 4.24 -23.53
C GLY A 192 -10.15 4.74 -24.98
N TYR A 193 -9.73 3.90 -25.92
CA TYR A 193 -9.69 4.20 -27.34
C TYR A 193 -10.11 2.99 -28.17
N ALA A 194 -10.92 3.20 -29.20
CA ALA A 194 -11.24 2.19 -30.22
C ALA A 194 -10.41 2.43 -31.48
N PRO A 195 -9.91 1.37 -32.16
CA PRO A 195 -9.28 1.53 -33.45
C PRO A 195 -10.33 1.89 -34.52
N ASP A 196 -10.05 2.92 -35.31
CA ASP A 196 -10.81 3.31 -36.51
C ASP A 196 -9.87 3.26 -37.73
N PRO A 197 -9.80 2.11 -38.43
CA PRO A 197 -8.93 1.95 -39.60
C PRO A 197 -9.31 2.84 -40.79
N ALA A 198 -10.54 3.37 -40.82
CA ALA A 198 -10.99 4.29 -41.85
C ALA A 198 -10.57 5.74 -41.56
N ALA A 199 -10.13 6.02 -40.34
CA ALA A 199 -9.64 7.33 -39.96
C ALA A 199 -8.29 7.64 -40.63
N GLY A 200 -8.14 8.88 -41.11
CA GLY A 200 -6.88 9.36 -41.67
C GLY A 200 -5.71 9.34 -40.66
N ALA A 201 -4.50 9.58 -41.17
CA ALA A 201 -3.27 9.59 -40.37
C ALA A 201 -3.40 10.43 -39.08
N GLY A 202 -2.99 9.86 -37.95
CA GLY A 202 -3.07 10.50 -36.64
C GLY A 202 -4.43 10.42 -35.93
N ARG A 203 -5.47 9.84 -36.55
CA ARG A 203 -6.82 9.71 -35.97
C ARG A 203 -7.30 8.27 -35.76
N PHE A 204 -6.39 7.29 -35.88
CA PHE A 204 -6.70 5.87 -35.73
C PHE A 204 -7.31 5.52 -34.37
N TRP A 205 -6.96 6.24 -33.31
CA TRP A 205 -7.51 6.01 -31.97
C TRP A 205 -8.68 6.94 -31.70
N TYR A 206 -9.90 6.43 -31.85
CA TYR A 206 -11.12 7.15 -31.51
C TYR A 206 -11.34 7.15 -29.99
N PRO A 207 -11.40 8.30 -29.31
CA PRO A 207 -11.53 8.36 -27.86
C PRO A 207 -12.89 7.84 -27.40
N ILE A 208 -12.89 7.00 -26.37
CA ILE A 208 -14.10 6.50 -25.70
C ILE A 208 -14.34 7.34 -24.44
N PRO A 209 -15.39 8.18 -24.39
CA PRO A 209 -15.73 8.94 -23.20
C PRO A 209 -15.91 8.04 -21.98
N GLN A 210 -15.31 8.43 -20.86
CA GLN A 210 -15.43 7.71 -19.59
C GLN A 210 -16.51 8.39 -18.74
N MET A 211 -17.68 7.78 -18.67
CA MET A 211 -18.89 8.41 -18.12
C MET A 211 -19.13 8.11 -16.63
N GLY A 212 -18.38 7.15 -16.09
CA GLY A 212 -18.47 6.75 -14.69
C GLY A 212 -17.83 7.71 -13.70
N ILE A 213 -17.78 7.28 -12.45
CA ILE A 213 -17.06 7.97 -11.37
C ILE A 213 -16.10 7.02 -10.64
N ALA A 214 -15.28 7.57 -9.76
CA ALA A 214 -14.56 6.81 -8.74
C ALA A 214 -15.28 6.95 -7.39
N VAL A 215 -15.35 5.84 -6.66
CA VAL A 215 -15.95 5.77 -5.32
C VAL A 215 -14.91 5.21 -4.36
N LEU A 216 -14.56 5.99 -3.34
CA LEU A 216 -13.78 5.53 -2.21
C LEU A 216 -14.70 5.46 -1.00
N GLU A 217 -14.79 4.29 -0.38
CA GLU A 217 -15.53 4.12 0.88
C GLU A 217 -14.71 4.65 2.07
N ASP A 218 -15.27 4.52 3.27
CA ASP A 218 -14.66 4.99 4.51
C ASP A 218 -13.27 4.41 4.78
N ASP A 219 -12.45 5.16 5.52
CA ASP A 219 -11.14 4.73 6.02
C ASP A 219 -10.15 4.32 4.91
N VAL A 220 -10.35 4.77 3.67
CA VAL A 220 -9.43 4.50 2.56
C VAL A 220 -8.22 5.44 2.60
N ALA A 221 -7.03 4.90 2.35
CA ALA A 221 -5.82 5.72 2.17
C ALA A 221 -5.26 5.55 0.75
N ILE A 222 -5.00 6.66 0.08
CA ILE A 222 -4.40 6.73 -1.25
C ILE A 222 -3.06 7.42 -1.15
N GLY A 223 -1.99 6.72 -1.52
CA GLY A 223 -0.63 7.22 -1.51
C GLY A 223 -0.35 8.33 -2.53
N PRO A 224 0.81 9.00 -2.42
CA PRO A 224 1.14 10.14 -3.26
C PRO A 224 1.29 9.74 -4.73
N GLY A 225 0.86 10.61 -5.63
CA GLY A 225 1.02 10.41 -7.08
C GLY A 225 0.25 9.22 -7.67
N CYS A 226 -0.73 8.67 -6.95
CA CYS A 226 -1.59 7.61 -7.45
C CYS A 226 -2.60 8.11 -8.48
N SER A 227 -3.05 7.21 -9.35
CA SER A 227 -4.14 7.46 -10.28
C SER A 227 -5.23 6.41 -10.09
N VAL A 228 -6.44 6.87 -9.72
CA VAL A 228 -7.64 6.04 -9.66
C VAL A 228 -8.56 6.50 -10.76
N ASN A 229 -8.63 5.75 -11.86
CA ASN A 229 -9.43 6.14 -13.02
C ASN A 229 -10.91 5.95 -12.72
N ARG A 230 -11.77 6.81 -13.26
CA ARG A 230 -13.23 6.59 -13.24
C ARG A 230 -13.61 5.37 -14.08
N GLY A 231 -14.79 4.81 -13.84
CA GLY A 231 -15.33 3.76 -14.71
C GLY A 231 -15.63 4.27 -16.12
N ALA A 232 -15.55 3.39 -17.11
CA ALA A 232 -16.01 3.69 -18.47
C ALA A 232 -17.55 3.83 -18.47
N LEU A 233 -18.20 2.79 -17.95
CA LEU A 233 -19.61 2.71 -17.60
C LEU A 233 -19.68 2.16 -16.17
N GLY A 234 -20.47 2.78 -15.28
CA GLY A 234 -20.46 2.43 -13.85
C GLY A 234 -19.25 2.99 -13.10
N ASN A 235 -18.80 2.33 -12.03
CA ASN A 235 -17.84 2.92 -11.09
C ASN A 235 -16.55 2.11 -10.97
N THR A 236 -15.45 2.80 -10.69
CA THR A 236 -14.27 2.20 -10.04
C THR A 236 -14.47 2.32 -8.53
N ILE A 237 -14.27 1.24 -7.78
CA ILE A 237 -14.63 1.19 -6.35
C ILE A 237 -13.45 0.74 -5.51
N ILE A 238 -13.11 1.54 -4.50
CA ILE A 238 -12.15 1.19 -3.46
C ILE A 238 -12.90 1.04 -2.15
N ARG A 239 -13.01 -0.21 -1.67
CA ARG A 239 -13.81 -0.57 -0.51
C ARG A 239 -13.14 -0.14 0.79
N ARG A 240 -13.97 -0.10 1.84
CA ARG A 240 -13.62 0.41 3.18
C ARG A 240 -12.29 -0.16 3.69
N GLY A 241 -11.47 0.72 4.27
CA GLY A 241 -10.24 0.33 4.96
C GLY A 241 -9.04 -0.01 4.06
N ALA A 242 -9.21 -0.06 2.73
CA ALA A 242 -8.12 -0.35 1.81
C ALA A 242 -6.99 0.71 1.89
N LYS A 243 -5.73 0.24 1.80
CA LYS A 243 -4.52 1.08 1.87
C LYS A 243 -3.71 0.93 0.60
N ILE A 244 -3.60 2.01 -0.17
CA ILE A 244 -2.89 2.05 -1.43
C ILE A 244 -1.64 2.91 -1.24
N GLY A 245 -0.48 2.34 -1.55
CA GLY A 245 0.84 2.99 -1.53
C GLY A 245 0.97 4.06 -2.61
N GLY A 246 2.16 4.63 -2.77
CA GLY A 246 2.45 5.67 -3.76
C GLY A 246 2.57 5.17 -5.19
N HIS A 247 2.23 6.02 -6.16
CA HIS A 247 2.37 5.75 -7.60
C HIS A 247 1.68 4.48 -8.09
N VAL A 248 0.60 4.05 -7.42
CA VAL A 248 -0.26 2.97 -7.87
C VAL A 248 -1.19 3.49 -8.96
N VAL A 249 -1.40 2.69 -10.00
CA VAL A 249 -2.39 2.95 -11.05
C VAL A 249 -3.53 1.95 -10.93
N VAL A 250 -4.72 2.46 -10.64
CA VAL A 250 -5.98 1.73 -10.63
C VAL A 250 -6.76 2.14 -11.87
N ALA A 251 -6.82 1.25 -12.87
CA ALA A 251 -7.53 1.53 -14.11
C ALA A 251 -9.06 1.56 -13.94
N HIS A 252 -9.76 1.87 -15.03
CA HIS A 252 -11.21 2.00 -15.04
C HIS A 252 -11.92 0.70 -14.59
N ASN A 253 -13.02 0.85 -13.85
CA ASN A 253 -13.90 -0.23 -13.41
C ASN A 253 -13.26 -1.29 -12.49
N VAL A 254 -12.07 -1.02 -11.96
CA VAL A 254 -11.45 -1.90 -10.96
C VAL A 254 -12.26 -1.86 -9.66
N GLU A 255 -12.36 -3.00 -9.00
CA GLU A 255 -12.90 -3.11 -7.63
C GLU A 255 -11.81 -3.61 -6.69
N ILE A 256 -11.52 -2.87 -5.62
CA ILE A 256 -10.55 -3.25 -4.58
C ILE A 256 -11.29 -3.53 -3.28
N GLY A 257 -11.20 -4.76 -2.78
CA GLY A 257 -11.90 -5.23 -1.59
C GLY A 257 -11.42 -4.64 -0.26
N GLU A 258 -12.22 -4.88 0.77
CA GLU A 258 -12.02 -4.33 2.13
C GLU A 258 -10.67 -4.71 2.72
N ASP A 259 -10.04 -3.78 3.44
CA ASP A 259 -8.78 -3.97 4.17
C ASP A 259 -7.61 -4.53 3.31
N THR A 260 -7.67 -4.37 1.99
CA THR A 260 -6.60 -4.76 1.07
C THR A 260 -5.46 -3.75 1.12
N ILE A 261 -4.23 -4.25 1.10
CA ILE A 261 -3.00 -3.46 1.07
C ILE A 261 -2.33 -3.62 -0.29
N ILE A 262 -2.08 -2.50 -0.95
CA ILE A 262 -1.40 -2.43 -2.24
C ILE A 262 -0.17 -1.56 -2.08
N VAL A 263 1.01 -2.14 -2.26
CA VAL A 263 2.28 -1.45 -2.10
C VAL A 263 2.63 -0.69 -3.37
N ASP A 264 3.51 0.29 -3.20
CA ASP A 264 3.93 1.27 -4.20
C ASP A 264 4.19 0.68 -5.60
N GLN A 265 3.88 1.49 -6.61
CA GLN A 265 4.12 1.21 -8.04
C GLN A 265 3.41 -0.04 -8.58
N THR A 266 2.38 -0.55 -7.89
CA THR A 266 1.50 -1.58 -8.43
C THR A 266 0.65 -1.02 -9.57
N GLY A 267 0.49 -1.78 -10.66
CA GLY A 267 -0.41 -1.47 -11.77
C GLY A 267 -1.56 -2.47 -11.86
N ILE A 268 -2.79 -1.97 -11.91
CA ILE A 268 -4.01 -2.79 -12.01
C ILE A 268 -4.77 -2.40 -13.27
N ALA A 269 -4.84 -3.32 -14.23
CA ALA A 269 -5.55 -3.10 -15.48
C ALA A 269 -7.08 -3.18 -15.31
N GLY A 270 -7.79 -2.62 -16.29
CA GLY A 270 -9.22 -2.30 -16.17
C GLY A 270 -10.09 -3.52 -15.84
N THR A 271 -11.17 -3.27 -15.10
CA THR A 271 -12.20 -4.24 -14.68
C THR A 271 -11.74 -5.41 -13.81
N ALA A 272 -10.46 -5.45 -13.39
CA ALA A 272 -9.99 -6.45 -12.44
C ALA A 272 -10.71 -6.31 -11.09
N LYS A 273 -10.92 -7.45 -10.41
CA LYS A 273 -11.51 -7.50 -9.07
C LYS A 273 -10.49 -8.04 -8.08
N ILE A 274 -10.15 -7.24 -7.09
CA ILE A 274 -9.26 -7.60 -6.00
C ILE A 274 -10.11 -7.88 -4.77
N GLY A 275 -9.97 -9.08 -4.20
CA GLY A 275 -10.70 -9.50 -3.01
C GLY A 275 -10.32 -8.74 -1.74
N LYS A 276 -10.86 -9.19 -0.62
CA LYS A 276 -10.65 -8.61 0.71
C LYS A 276 -9.34 -9.07 1.33
N ARG A 277 -8.67 -8.17 2.06
CA ARG A 277 -7.43 -8.46 2.81
C ARG A 277 -6.34 -9.06 1.92
N VAL A 278 -6.32 -8.65 0.65
CA VAL A 278 -5.25 -9.01 -0.29
C VAL A 278 -4.02 -8.17 0.04
N THR A 279 -2.83 -8.74 -0.18
CA THR A 279 -1.57 -8.00 -0.13
C THR A 279 -0.89 -8.07 -1.48
N LEU A 280 -0.80 -6.94 -2.18
CA LEU A 280 0.02 -6.81 -3.39
C LEU A 280 1.31 -6.08 -2.99
N ALA A 281 2.44 -6.78 -3.03
CA ALA A 281 3.74 -6.19 -2.74
C ALA A 281 4.20 -5.25 -3.87
N GLY A 282 5.33 -4.56 -3.67
CA GLY A 282 5.74 -3.47 -4.56
C GLY A 282 5.92 -3.92 -6.01
N GLN A 283 5.51 -3.06 -6.94
CA GLN A 283 5.62 -3.28 -8.39
C GLN A 283 4.92 -4.55 -8.91
N VAL A 284 3.81 -4.96 -8.30
CA VAL A 284 2.97 -6.03 -8.87
C VAL A 284 2.20 -5.50 -10.08
N ALA A 285 2.04 -6.34 -11.11
CA ALA A 285 1.18 -6.06 -12.26
C ALA A 285 0.00 -7.04 -12.27
N ILE A 286 -1.22 -6.52 -12.34
CA ILE A 286 -2.47 -7.28 -12.42
C ILE A 286 -3.09 -7.08 -13.82
N ALA A 287 -3.32 -8.17 -14.55
CA ALA A 287 -4.01 -8.12 -15.84
C ALA A 287 -5.49 -7.70 -15.70
N GLY A 288 -6.09 -7.23 -16.80
CA GLY A 288 -7.48 -6.80 -16.80
C GLY A 288 -8.44 -8.00 -16.79
N HIS A 289 -9.68 -7.77 -16.36
CA HIS A 289 -10.75 -8.76 -16.40
C HIS A 289 -10.53 -10.03 -15.55
N ILE A 290 -9.58 -10.01 -14.61
CA ILE A 290 -9.32 -11.15 -13.71
C ILE A 290 -9.82 -10.88 -12.29
N GLU A 291 -9.98 -11.96 -11.54
CA GLU A 291 -10.38 -11.94 -10.13
C GLU A 291 -9.29 -12.52 -9.22
N ILE A 292 -8.94 -11.76 -8.19
CA ILE A 292 -8.02 -12.18 -7.13
C ILE A 292 -8.86 -12.45 -5.89
N GLY A 293 -8.86 -13.70 -5.42
CA GLY A 293 -9.62 -14.08 -4.24
C GLY A 293 -9.14 -13.41 -2.95
N ASP A 294 -9.97 -13.49 -1.91
CA ASP A 294 -9.67 -12.93 -0.59
C ASP A 294 -8.39 -13.51 0.02
N ARG A 295 -7.68 -12.71 0.83
CA ARG A 295 -6.50 -13.13 1.61
C ARG A 295 -5.34 -13.68 0.77
N VAL A 296 -5.29 -13.34 -0.52
CA VAL A 296 -4.15 -13.64 -1.40
C VAL A 296 -2.99 -12.70 -1.08
N THR A 297 -1.77 -13.23 -1.10
CA THR A 297 -0.55 -12.42 -1.10
C THR A 297 0.20 -12.59 -2.42
N VAL A 298 0.52 -11.50 -3.11
CA VAL A 298 1.34 -11.50 -4.33
C VAL A 298 2.67 -10.81 -4.01
N GLY A 299 3.76 -11.54 -4.19
CA GLY A 299 5.12 -11.04 -3.94
C GLY A 299 5.55 -9.96 -4.93
N GLY A 300 6.56 -9.18 -4.56
CA GLY A 300 6.96 -8.01 -5.35
C GLY A 300 7.43 -8.37 -6.76
N GLN A 301 7.24 -7.44 -7.69
CA GLN A 301 7.61 -7.59 -9.11
C GLN A 301 6.95 -8.77 -9.83
N SER A 302 5.84 -9.29 -9.30
CA SER A 302 5.10 -10.40 -9.93
C SER A 302 4.08 -9.89 -10.93
N GLY A 303 3.84 -10.67 -11.99
CA GLY A 303 2.80 -10.45 -13.00
C GLY A 303 1.69 -11.48 -12.90
N VAL A 304 0.46 -11.03 -12.60
CA VAL A 304 -0.72 -11.90 -12.48
C VAL A 304 -1.55 -11.82 -13.76
N HIS A 305 -1.63 -12.93 -14.48
CA HIS A 305 -2.30 -13.02 -15.78
C HIS A 305 -3.59 -13.83 -15.76
N GLN A 306 -3.94 -14.43 -14.61
CA GLN A 306 -5.09 -15.32 -14.46
C GLN A 306 -5.71 -15.16 -13.07
N ASN A 307 -6.95 -15.65 -12.92
CA ASN A 307 -7.64 -15.64 -11.64
C ASN A 307 -6.83 -16.39 -10.57
N LEU A 308 -6.80 -15.84 -9.36
CA LEU A 308 -6.15 -16.48 -8.22
C LEU A 308 -7.23 -16.89 -7.21
N PRO A 309 -7.25 -18.15 -6.75
CA PRO A 309 -8.20 -18.58 -5.71
C PRO A 309 -7.91 -17.86 -4.39
N PRO A 310 -8.89 -17.79 -3.47
CA PRO A 310 -8.69 -17.19 -2.15
C PRO A 310 -7.55 -17.85 -1.37
N GLY A 311 -6.79 -17.04 -0.65
CA GLY A 311 -5.63 -17.46 0.14
C GLY A 311 -4.37 -17.71 -0.69
N GLY A 312 -3.35 -18.21 0.00
CA GLY A 312 -2.08 -18.56 -0.62
C GLY A 312 -1.17 -17.36 -0.92
N THR A 313 0.05 -17.70 -1.34
CA THR A 313 1.10 -16.73 -1.65
C THR A 313 1.67 -17.05 -3.03
N TRP A 314 1.71 -16.03 -3.88
CA TRP A 314 2.05 -16.13 -5.29
C TRP A 314 3.27 -15.28 -5.60
N LEU A 315 4.11 -15.72 -6.52
CA LEU A 315 5.37 -15.04 -6.86
C LEU A 315 5.76 -15.29 -8.31
N GLY A 316 6.37 -14.28 -8.93
CA GLY A 316 6.99 -14.38 -10.26
C GLY A 316 6.12 -13.84 -11.39
N THR A 317 6.65 -13.94 -12.61
CA THR A 317 5.98 -13.49 -13.83
C THR A 317 6.08 -14.61 -14.87
N PRO A 318 5.01 -15.40 -15.10
CA PRO A 318 3.69 -15.28 -14.45
C PRO A 318 3.71 -15.70 -12.97
N ALA A 319 2.81 -15.13 -12.18
CA ALA A 319 2.67 -15.43 -10.76
C ALA A 319 2.09 -16.84 -10.57
N VAL A 320 2.84 -17.70 -9.89
CA VAL A 320 2.44 -19.07 -9.52
C VAL A 320 2.66 -19.27 -8.01
N PRO A 321 2.21 -20.38 -7.39
CA PRO A 321 2.41 -20.60 -5.96
C PRO A 321 3.89 -20.47 -5.57
N ILE A 322 4.17 -19.75 -4.48
CA ILE A 322 5.52 -19.28 -4.13
C ILE A 322 6.57 -20.40 -4.07
N ASP A 323 6.20 -21.59 -3.61
CA ASP A 323 7.13 -22.72 -3.50
C ASP A 323 7.53 -23.30 -4.85
N GLN A 324 6.66 -23.19 -5.86
CA GLN A 324 6.99 -23.54 -7.24
C GLN A 324 8.01 -22.54 -7.81
N THR A 325 7.75 -21.24 -7.63
CA THR A 325 8.66 -20.18 -8.10
C THR A 325 10.04 -20.28 -7.45
N ARG A 326 10.11 -20.54 -6.14
CA ARG A 326 11.37 -20.74 -5.43
C ARG A 326 12.22 -21.86 -6.02
N LYS A 327 11.60 -22.98 -6.41
CA LYS A 327 12.30 -24.10 -7.06
C LYS A 327 12.87 -23.68 -8.42
N VAL A 328 12.08 -22.97 -9.23
CA VAL A 328 12.54 -22.46 -10.54
C VAL A 328 13.68 -21.47 -10.37
N TRP A 329 13.56 -20.51 -9.47
CA TRP A 329 14.59 -19.51 -9.22
C TRP A 329 15.89 -20.09 -8.66
N ALA A 330 15.83 -21.17 -7.90
CA ALA A 330 17.04 -21.90 -7.46
C ALA A 330 17.79 -22.55 -8.64
N ILE A 331 17.07 -22.93 -9.70
CA ILE A 331 17.65 -23.57 -10.90
C ILE A 331 18.10 -22.54 -11.93
N LEU A 332 17.44 -21.39 -12.02
CA LEU A 332 17.65 -20.40 -13.09
C LEU A 332 19.14 -20.00 -13.27
N PRO A 333 19.93 -19.71 -12.21
CA PRO A 333 21.35 -19.38 -12.36
C PRO A 333 22.19 -20.53 -12.93
N ARG A 334 21.72 -21.77 -12.79
CA ARG A 334 22.40 -23.01 -13.21
C ARG A 334 22.00 -23.49 -14.60
N LEU A 335 21.14 -22.74 -15.30
CA LEU A 335 20.71 -23.07 -16.66
C LEU A 335 21.89 -23.27 -17.65
N PRO A 336 22.97 -22.47 -17.62
CA PRO A 336 24.11 -22.72 -18.49
C PRO A 336 24.76 -24.09 -18.25
N GLU A 337 24.99 -24.46 -17.00
CA GLU A 337 25.58 -25.77 -16.65
C GLU A 337 24.65 -26.93 -17.00
N LEU A 338 23.34 -26.75 -16.81
CA LEU A 338 22.34 -27.73 -17.22
C LEU A 338 22.35 -27.93 -18.74
N ARG A 339 22.45 -26.85 -19.53
CA ARG A 339 22.55 -26.93 -20.99
C ARG A 339 23.80 -27.70 -21.43
N ASP A 340 24.94 -27.44 -20.81
CA ASP A 340 26.20 -28.11 -21.16
C ASP A 340 26.16 -29.59 -20.73
N THR A 341 25.51 -29.88 -19.61
CA THR A 341 25.23 -31.26 -19.16
C THR A 341 24.34 -31.98 -20.17
N ILE A 342 23.23 -31.36 -20.62
CA ILE A 342 22.34 -31.92 -21.64
C ILE A 342 23.11 -32.22 -22.92
N ARG A 343 23.89 -31.27 -23.44
CA ARG A 343 24.74 -31.49 -24.63
C ARG A 343 25.77 -32.59 -24.44
N SER A 344 26.34 -32.72 -23.25
CA SER A 344 27.25 -33.83 -22.94
C SER A 344 26.52 -35.17 -22.91
N LEU A 345 25.29 -35.22 -22.41
CA LEU A 345 24.48 -36.43 -22.37
C LEU A 345 24.03 -36.83 -23.77
N GLU A 346 23.58 -35.89 -24.60
CA GLU A 346 23.21 -36.12 -26.00
C GLU A 346 24.37 -36.74 -26.79
N ARG A 347 25.59 -36.19 -26.64
CA ARG A 347 26.79 -36.77 -27.28
C ARG A 347 27.07 -38.20 -26.82
N LYS A 348 27.00 -38.46 -25.51
CA LYS A 348 27.21 -39.80 -24.96
C LYS A 348 26.17 -40.80 -25.45
N VAL A 349 24.90 -40.38 -25.58
CA VAL A 349 23.83 -41.24 -26.12
C VAL A 349 24.12 -41.59 -27.58
N ALA A 350 24.46 -40.60 -28.42
CA ALA A 350 24.81 -40.85 -29.82
C ALA A 350 26.02 -41.79 -29.98
N ASP A 351 27.06 -41.60 -29.16
CA ASP A 351 28.24 -42.49 -29.17
C ASP A 351 27.89 -43.93 -28.77
N LEU A 352 26.98 -44.11 -27.81
CA LEU A 352 26.52 -45.43 -27.37
C LEU A 352 25.66 -46.11 -28.43
N GLU A 353 24.75 -45.38 -29.08
CA GLU A 353 23.92 -45.90 -30.17
C GLU A 353 24.78 -46.36 -31.36
N ALA A 354 25.79 -45.57 -31.75
CA ALA A 354 26.71 -45.95 -32.81
C ALA A 354 27.48 -47.24 -32.48
N LYS A 355 27.95 -47.38 -31.23
CA LYS A 355 28.64 -48.61 -30.77
C LYS A 355 27.70 -49.82 -30.74
N LEU A 356 26.46 -49.63 -30.29
CA LEU A 356 25.46 -50.70 -30.26
C LEU A 356 25.13 -51.18 -31.67
N ALA A 357 24.89 -50.26 -32.62
CA ALA A 357 24.65 -50.58 -34.02
C ALA A 357 25.83 -51.36 -34.64
N ALA A 358 27.07 -50.94 -34.33
CA ALA A 358 28.27 -51.65 -34.78
C ALA A 358 28.41 -53.06 -34.19
N LEU A 359 28.01 -53.28 -32.93
CA LEU A 359 28.00 -54.60 -32.29
C LEU A 359 26.90 -55.50 -32.85
N SER A 360 25.69 -54.98 -33.06
CA SER A 360 24.59 -55.71 -33.69
C SER A 360 24.93 -56.15 -35.11
N ALA A 361 25.61 -55.30 -35.89
CA ALA A 361 26.07 -55.65 -37.24
C ALA A 361 27.18 -56.73 -37.25
N ARG A 362 27.90 -56.93 -36.14
CA ARG A 362 28.92 -57.99 -36.01
C ARG A 362 28.34 -59.34 -35.56
N ASN A 363 27.16 -59.34 -34.95
CA ASN A 363 26.49 -60.54 -34.43
C ASN A 363 25.33 -61.02 -35.31
N ASP A 364 25.12 -60.42 -36.49
CA ASP A 364 24.15 -60.90 -37.47
C ASP A 364 24.67 -62.20 -38.13
N PRO A 365 24.08 -63.37 -37.87
CA PRO A 365 24.57 -64.67 -38.36
C PRO A 365 24.29 -64.89 -39.85
N SER A 366 23.72 -63.91 -40.57
CA SER A 366 23.40 -64.00 -41.99
C SER A 366 24.54 -63.57 -42.93
N LYS A 367 25.75 -63.35 -42.41
CA LYS A 367 26.99 -63.18 -43.19
C LYS A 367 28.01 -64.28 -42.94
#